data_AF-F7QEY5-F1
#
_entry.id   AF-F7QEY5-F1
#
_cell.length_a   1.000
_cell.length_b   1.000
_cell.length_c   1.000
_cell.angle_alpha   90.00
_cell.angle_beta   90.00
_cell.angle_gamma   90.00
#
_symmetry.space_group_name_H-M   'P 1'
#
loop_
_entity.id
_entity.type
_entity.pdbx_description
1 polymer ?
#
loop_
_entity_poly.entity_id
_entity_poly.type
_entity_poly.pdbx_seq_one_letter_code
_entity_poly.pdbx_strand_id
1 'polypeptide(L)'
;MGLMQIMPKTWEELRLRYDLGNDPCDPRDNILAGTAYLRELRDRYGSPGSLAAYNAGPARYEEHLAGRPLPAETQAYLQKLTPVIGGDIATSSALESLRPSAGSLFIVRSESSKAAGRLQLVRPPNPAPMAASIRDISAIVPQARGLFVARSDTGGPR
;
A
#
# COMPACT_ATOMS: atom_id res chain seq x y z
N MET A 1 -10.58 -10.74 -2.47
CA MET A 1 -11.12 -11.13 -3.80
C MET A 1 -11.48 -9.90 -4.60
N GLY A 2 -11.29 -9.94 -5.93
CA GLY A 2 -11.58 -8.83 -6.83
C GLY A 2 -10.72 -7.57 -6.60
N LEU A 3 -11.06 -6.48 -7.30
CA LEU A 3 -10.30 -5.23 -7.32
C LEU A 3 -10.12 -4.61 -5.92
N MET A 4 -11.18 -4.63 -5.10
CA MET A 4 -11.20 -4.05 -3.76
C MET A 4 -10.76 -5.03 -2.67
N GLN A 5 -10.36 -6.25 -3.03
CA GLN A 5 -9.82 -7.23 -2.10
C GLN A 5 -10.74 -7.56 -0.91
N ILE A 6 -12.06 -7.60 -1.15
CA ILE A 6 -13.05 -7.96 -0.13
C ILE A 6 -12.81 -9.40 0.35
N MET A 7 -12.90 -9.62 1.66
CA MET A 7 -12.77 -10.95 2.27
C MET A 7 -13.99 -11.82 1.92
N PRO A 8 -13.82 -13.15 1.69
CA PRO A 8 -14.92 -14.02 1.26
C PRO A 8 -16.16 -13.95 2.16
N LYS A 9 -15.98 -14.01 3.49
CA LYS A 9 -17.09 -13.90 4.44
C LYS A 9 -17.80 -12.55 4.36
N THR A 10 -17.04 -11.46 4.22
CA THR A 10 -17.62 -10.11 4.06
C THR A 10 -18.38 -9.99 2.73
N TRP A 11 -17.89 -10.61 1.66
CA TRP A 11 -18.60 -10.65 0.38
C TRP A 11 -19.96 -11.33 0.48
N GLU A 12 -20.05 -12.45 1.18
CA GLU A 12 -21.32 -13.16 1.39
C GLU A 12 -22.37 -12.28 2.07
N GLU A 13 -21.96 -11.48 3.05
CA GLU A 13 -22.85 -10.53 3.73
C GLU A 13 -23.23 -9.36 2.83
N LEU A 14 -22.27 -8.77 2.12
CA LEU A 14 -22.49 -7.59 1.27
C LEU A 14 -23.35 -7.92 0.05
N ARG A 15 -23.12 -9.05 -0.62
CA ARG A 15 -23.89 -9.41 -1.83
C ARG A 15 -25.38 -9.61 -1.52
N LEU A 16 -25.70 -10.14 -0.34
CA LEU A 16 -27.09 -10.33 0.09
C LEU A 16 -27.72 -8.99 0.48
N ARG A 17 -26.95 -8.11 1.16
CA ARG A 17 -27.44 -6.80 1.60
C ARG A 17 -27.71 -5.85 0.44
N TYR A 18 -26.86 -5.88 -0.58
CA TYR A 18 -26.89 -4.96 -1.71
C TYR A 18 -27.42 -5.57 -3.01
N ASP A 19 -28.02 -6.76 -2.94
CA ASP A 19 -28.59 -7.49 -4.09
C ASP A 19 -27.62 -7.61 -5.28
N LEU A 20 -26.41 -8.10 -4.98
CA LEU A 20 -25.32 -8.24 -5.96
C LEU A 20 -25.24 -9.65 -6.52
N GLY A 21 -24.52 -9.79 -7.64
CA GLY A 21 -24.24 -11.08 -8.26
C GLY A 21 -23.41 -12.02 -7.36
N ASN A 22 -23.24 -13.25 -7.85
CA ASN A 22 -22.50 -14.28 -7.11
C ASN A 22 -20.98 -14.21 -7.31
N ASP A 23 -20.51 -13.50 -8.33
CA ASP A 23 -19.08 -13.42 -8.67
C ASP A 23 -18.40 -12.26 -7.91
N PRO A 24 -17.55 -12.53 -6.88
CA PRO A 24 -16.80 -11.49 -6.17
C PRO A 24 -15.72 -10.81 -7.01
N CYS A 25 -15.40 -11.37 -8.18
CA CYS A 25 -14.42 -10.82 -9.11
C CYS A 25 -15.07 -9.99 -10.23
N ASP A 26 -16.40 -9.94 -10.33
CA ASP A 26 -17.08 -9.00 -11.22
C ASP A 26 -16.69 -7.57 -10.83
N PRO A 27 -16.06 -6.79 -11.74
CA PRO A 27 -15.53 -5.48 -11.38
C PRO A 27 -16.58 -4.50 -10.85
N ARG A 28 -17.80 -4.52 -11.42
CA ARG A 28 -18.86 -3.59 -11.04
C ARG A 28 -19.35 -3.90 -9.63
N ASP A 29 -19.70 -5.15 -9.38
CA ASP A 29 -20.27 -5.55 -8.10
C ASP A 29 -19.22 -5.53 -7.00
N ASN A 30 -17.96 -5.86 -7.30
CA ASN A 30 -16.86 -5.76 -6.35
C ASN A 30 -16.59 -4.31 -5.92
N ILE A 31 -16.62 -3.36 -6.88
CA ILE A 31 -16.46 -1.93 -6.58
C ILE A 31 -17.64 -1.42 -5.75
N LEU A 32 -18.87 -1.78 -6.13
CA LEU A 32 -20.07 -1.36 -5.42
C LEU A 32 -20.07 -1.87 -3.98
N ALA A 33 -19.80 -3.16 -3.78
CA ALA A 33 -19.69 -3.77 -2.45
C ALA A 33 -18.58 -3.14 -1.62
N GLY A 34 -17.39 -2.97 -2.19
CA GLY A 34 -16.23 -2.50 -1.43
C GLY A 34 -16.32 -1.03 -1.05
N THR A 35 -16.88 -0.19 -1.93
CA THR A 35 -17.11 1.24 -1.61
C THR A 35 -18.24 1.43 -0.60
N ALA A 36 -19.33 0.65 -0.69
CA ALA A 36 -20.37 0.63 0.32
C ALA A 36 -19.81 0.20 1.68
N TYR A 37 -18.99 -0.85 1.71
CA TYR A 37 -18.36 -1.32 2.93
C TYR A 37 -17.37 -0.31 3.52
N LEU A 38 -16.55 0.35 2.70
CA LEU A 38 -15.70 1.45 3.17
C LEU A 38 -16.51 2.60 3.76
N ARG A 39 -17.68 2.91 3.18
CA ARG A 39 -18.58 3.91 3.73
C ARG A 39 -19.12 3.50 5.10
N GLU A 40 -19.60 2.26 5.25
CA GLU A 40 -20.06 1.72 6.53
C GLU A 40 -18.96 1.80 7.61
N LEU A 41 -17.72 1.45 7.26
CA LEU A 41 -16.59 1.52 8.19
C LEU A 41 -16.18 2.96 8.51
N ARG A 42 -16.28 3.88 7.55
CA ARG A 42 -16.00 5.31 7.78
C ARG A 42 -17.02 5.93 8.73
N ASP A 43 -18.29 5.60 8.57
CA ASP A 43 -19.35 6.09 9.46
C ASP A 43 -19.17 5.52 10.89
N ARG A 44 -18.63 4.30 11.03
CA ARG A 44 -18.40 3.66 12.34
C ARG A 44 -17.11 4.10 13.03
N TYR A 45 -16.00 4.18 12.29
CA TYR A 45 -14.65 4.32 12.86
C TYR A 45 -13.90 5.59 12.44
N GLY A 46 -14.47 6.39 11.54
CA GLY A 46 -13.80 7.56 11.00
C GLY A 46 -12.53 7.22 10.21
N SER A 47 -11.64 8.21 10.07
CA SER A 47 -10.30 8.06 9.47
C SER A 47 -9.24 8.30 10.54
N PRO A 48 -8.16 7.49 10.62
CA PRO A 48 -7.84 6.34 9.76
C PRO A 48 -8.53 5.01 10.16
N GLY A 49 -9.41 5.00 11.17
CA GLY A 49 -9.96 3.77 11.74
C GLY A 49 -10.66 2.85 10.73
N SER A 50 -11.38 3.43 9.77
CA SER A 50 -12.02 2.68 8.67
C SER A 50 -11.04 1.90 7.81
N LEU A 51 -9.87 2.46 7.49
CA LEU A 51 -8.83 1.78 6.70
C LEU A 51 -8.20 0.64 7.49
N ALA A 52 -7.99 0.84 8.79
CA ALA A 52 -7.48 -0.18 9.69
C ALA A 52 -8.47 -1.34 9.79
N ALA A 53 -9.76 -1.05 9.99
CA ALA A 53 -10.83 -2.04 10.06
C ALA A 53 -11.07 -2.76 8.72
N TYR A 54 -10.87 -2.08 7.59
CA TYR A 54 -11.00 -2.70 6.26
C TYR A 54 -9.93 -3.78 6.05
N ASN A 55 -8.68 -3.49 6.42
CA ASN A 55 -7.58 -4.43 6.28
C ASN A 55 -7.57 -5.52 7.36
N ALA A 56 -7.72 -5.14 8.64
CA ALA A 56 -7.63 -6.06 9.77
C ALA A 56 -8.93 -6.83 10.03
N GLY A 57 -10.06 -6.35 9.52
CA GLY A 57 -11.40 -6.79 9.89
C GLY A 57 -11.96 -6.01 11.09
N PRO A 58 -13.27 -5.71 11.15
CA PRO A 58 -13.88 -4.90 12.21
C PRO A 58 -13.67 -5.49 13.60
N ALA A 59 -13.89 -6.80 13.77
CA ALA A 59 -13.72 -7.46 15.08
C ALA A 59 -12.30 -7.28 15.65
N ARG A 60 -11.28 -7.39 14.81
CA ARG A 60 -9.88 -7.20 15.22
C ARG A 60 -9.58 -5.72 15.52
N TYR A 61 -10.23 -4.81 14.79
CA TYR A 61 -10.11 -3.38 15.08
C TYR A 61 -10.79 -3.00 16.40
N GLU A 62 -11.93 -3.60 16.74
CA GLU A 62 -12.57 -3.43 18.05
C GLU A 62 -11.70 -3.95 19.20
N GLU A 63 -11.09 -5.13 19.04
CA GLU A 63 -10.10 -5.64 20.01
C GLU A 63 -8.92 -4.67 20.17
N HIS A 64 -8.54 -3.98 19.08
CA HIS A 64 -7.51 -2.96 19.15
C HIS A 64 -7.93 -1.73 19.93
N LEU A 65 -9.17 -1.25 19.75
CA LEU A 65 -9.74 -0.19 20.57
C LEU A 65 -9.80 -0.59 22.06
N ALA A 66 -9.90 -1.89 22.35
CA ALA A 66 -9.81 -2.46 23.70
C ALA A 66 -8.37 -2.67 24.22
N GLY A 67 -7.33 -2.25 23.48
CA GLY A 67 -5.93 -2.26 23.91
C GLY A 67 -5.06 -3.34 23.27
N ARG A 68 -5.59 -4.20 22.39
CA ARG A 68 -4.77 -5.15 21.63
C ARG A 68 -3.96 -4.41 20.54
N PRO A 69 -2.69 -4.76 20.28
CA PRO A 69 -1.98 -4.15 19.16
C PRO A 69 -2.54 -4.61 17.80
N LEU A 70 -2.55 -3.71 16.82
CA LEU A 70 -2.85 -4.05 15.42
C LEU A 70 -1.77 -4.98 14.84
N PRO A 71 -2.12 -5.89 13.90
CA PRO A 71 -1.14 -6.66 13.15
C PRO A 71 -0.10 -5.76 12.47
N ALA A 72 1.15 -6.21 12.42
CA ALA A 72 2.24 -5.48 11.76
C ALA A 72 1.93 -5.16 10.28
N GLU A 73 1.24 -6.08 9.59
CA GLU A 73 0.77 -5.87 8.22
C GLU A 73 -0.18 -4.67 8.11
N THR A 74 -1.16 -4.57 9.03
CA THR A 74 -2.12 -3.45 9.06
C THR A 74 -1.43 -2.12 9.35
N GLN A 75 -0.45 -2.12 10.26
CA GLN A 75 0.34 -0.92 10.54
C GLN A 75 1.12 -0.47 9.29
N ALA A 76 1.78 -1.41 8.61
CA ALA A 76 2.49 -1.13 7.36
C ALA A 76 1.54 -0.68 6.23
N TYR A 77 0.33 -1.24 6.17
CA TYR A 77 -0.71 -0.82 5.24
C TYR A 77 -1.12 0.65 5.45
N LEU A 78 -1.38 1.05 6.70
CA LEU A 78 -1.74 2.43 7.03
C LEU A 78 -0.62 3.40 6.70
N GLN A 79 0.63 3.05 7.02
CA GLN A 79 1.81 3.88 6.69
C GLN A 79 1.95 4.14 5.18
N LYS A 80 1.63 3.15 4.34
CA LYS A 80 1.63 3.32 2.87
C LYS A 80 0.53 4.26 2.37
N LEU A 81 -0.58 4.34 3.08
CA LEU A 81 -1.74 5.16 2.68
C LEU A 81 -1.69 6.60 3.17
N THR A 82 -0.96 6.88 4.26
CA THR A 82 -0.77 8.22 4.81
C THR A 82 -0.43 9.29 3.75
N PRO A 83 0.55 9.11 2.85
CA PRO A 83 0.87 10.12 1.84
C PRO A 83 -0.17 10.25 0.72
N VAL A 84 -0.98 9.21 0.48
CA VAL A 84 -1.93 9.16 -0.64
C VAL A 84 -3.26 9.82 -0.29
N ILE A 85 -3.69 9.70 0.97
CA ILE A 85 -5.03 10.11 1.40
C ILE A 85 -5.10 11.58 1.81
N GLY A 86 -3.96 12.26 1.96
CA GLY A 86 -3.85 13.72 2.14
C GLY A 86 -4.55 14.27 3.38
N GLY A 87 -3.78 14.66 4.41
CA GLY A 87 -4.23 15.54 5.51
C GLY A 87 -5.24 14.99 6.53
N ASP A 88 -6.25 14.23 6.12
CA ASP A 88 -7.35 13.75 6.98
C ASP A 88 -6.94 12.64 7.96
N ILE A 89 -5.74 12.07 7.79
CA ILE A 89 -5.16 11.10 8.72
C ILE A 89 -4.23 11.82 9.73
N ALA A 90 -3.74 13.01 9.39
CA ALA A 90 -2.76 13.76 10.18
C ALA A 90 -3.40 14.61 11.30
N THR A 91 -4.71 14.80 11.30
CA THR A 91 -5.45 15.51 12.35
C THR A 91 -5.98 14.60 13.46
N SER A 92 -5.61 13.32 13.47
CA SER A 92 -5.88 12.44 14.63
C SER A 92 -4.57 12.19 15.37
N SER A 93 -4.49 12.75 16.58
CA SER A 93 -3.42 12.60 17.58
C SER A 93 -3.00 11.15 17.91
N ALA A 94 -3.57 10.14 17.26
CA ALA A 94 -3.28 8.72 17.44
C ALA A 94 -1.99 8.25 16.76
N LEU A 95 -1.50 8.93 15.71
CA LEU A 95 -0.27 8.51 15.01
C LEU A 95 1.03 9.05 15.64
N GLU A 96 0.95 10.03 16.55
CA GLU A 96 2.14 10.55 17.25
C GLU A 96 2.74 9.50 18.20
N SER A 97 1.94 8.53 18.66
CA SER A 97 2.36 7.44 19.56
C SER A 97 3.18 6.32 18.86
N LEU A 98 3.35 6.37 17.54
CA LEU A 98 4.08 5.35 16.78
C LEU A 98 5.48 5.80 16.33
N ARG A 99 5.98 6.92 16.85
CA ARG A 99 7.38 7.33 16.59
C ARG A 99 8.34 6.38 17.32
N PRO A 100 9.17 5.60 16.61
CA PRO A 100 10.28 4.93 17.26
C PRO A 100 11.29 6.00 17.69
N SER A 101 11.71 5.96 18.95
CA SER A 101 12.81 6.78 19.44
C SER A 101 14.06 6.45 18.61
N ALA A 102 14.46 7.39 17.75
CA ALA A 102 15.69 7.32 16.99
C ALA A 102 16.86 7.48 17.97
N GLY A 103 17.23 6.38 18.63
CA GLY A 103 18.47 6.26 19.35
C GLY A 103 19.63 6.47 18.38
N SER A 104 20.38 7.55 18.61
CA SER A 104 21.59 7.92 17.90
C SER A 104 22.60 6.78 17.89
N LEU A 105 22.75 6.10 16.76
CA LEU A 105 23.82 5.11 16.53
C LEU A 105 24.89 5.75 15.63
N PHE A 106 25.67 6.67 16.20
CA PHE A 106 26.96 7.05 15.61
C PHE A 106 28.07 6.30 16.32
N ILE A 107 28.77 5.41 15.60
CA ILE A 107 30.13 5.02 15.94
C ILE A 107 31.05 5.70 14.93
N VAL A 108 31.67 6.80 15.35
CA VAL A 108 32.87 7.34 14.73
C VAL A 108 34.02 6.39 15.06
N ARG A 109 34.53 5.68 14.06
CA ARG A 109 35.84 5.03 14.18
C ARG A 109 36.89 5.98 13.62
N SER A 110 37.55 6.67 14.52
CA SER A 110 38.69 7.56 14.22
C SER A 110 39.83 6.76 13.59
N GLU A 111 40.42 7.32 12.53
CA GLU A 111 41.59 6.79 11.85
C GLU A 111 42.82 6.81 12.76
N SER A 112 43.64 5.76 12.70
CA SER A 112 45.02 5.81 13.18
C SER A 112 45.93 4.98 12.27
N SER A 113 46.93 5.68 11.74
CA SER A 113 47.98 5.28 10.83
C SER A 113 48.97 4.27 11.42
N LYS A 114 49.42 3.28 10.62
CA LYS A 114 50.82 3.20 10.14
C LYS A 114 51.11 1.95 9.30
N ALA A 115 52.06 2.15 8.40
CA ALA A 115 52.61 1.28 7.38
C ALA A 115 53.27 -0.02 7.89
N ALA A 116 53.30 -1.05 7.02
CA ALA A 116 54.52 -1.74 6.57
C ALA A 116 54.19 -2.96 5.69
N GLY A 117 55.09 -3.29 4.76
CA GLY A 117 55.41 -4.69 4.49
C GLY A 117 54.98 -5.27 3.14
N ARG A 118 55.96 -5.49 2.26
CA ARG A 118 55.93 -6.08 0.92
C ARG A 118 56.11 -7.61 0.96
N LEU A 119 55.62 -8.30 -0.10
CA LEU A 119 56.10 -9.54 -0.80
C LEU A 119 54.93 -10.54 -1.07
N GLN A 120 54.53 -10.77 -2.33
CA GLN A 120 54.84 -11.93 -3.23
C GLN A 120 54.36 -13.29 -2.66
N LEU A 121 53.74 -14.28 -3.33
CA LEU A 121 53.68 -14.77 -4.72
C LEU A 121 52.60 -15.90 -4.78
N VAL A 122 52.18 -16.27 -6.01
CA VAL A 122 51.51 -17.52 -6.47
C VAL A 122 50.02 -17.40 -6.84
N ARG A 123 49.75 -17.85 -8.07
CA ARG A 123 48.57 -17.81 -8.96
C ARG A 123 48.48 -19.23 -9.63
N PRO A 124 47.41 -19.69 -10.32
CA PRO A 124 45.94 -19.75 -10.13
C PRO A 124 45.44 -21.24 -10.33
N PRO A 125 44.24 -21.65 -10.86
CA PRO A 125 43.45 -21.14 -12.01
C PRO A 125 41.96 -20.82 -11.75
N ASN A 126 41.45 -19.94 -12.60
CA ASN A 126 40.06 -19.53 -12.86
C ASN A 126 39.35 -20.62 -13.72
N PRO A 127 38.01 -20.62 -13.90
CA PRO A 127 37.36 -19.67 -14.83
C PRO A 127 36.00 -19.13 -14.31
N ALA A 128 35.80 -17.81 -14.30
CA ALA A 128 35.17 -16.98 -15.34
C ALA A 128 33.77 -16.48 -14.92
N PRO A 129 33.54 -15.16 -14.91
CA PRO A 129 32.27 -14.54 -14.61
C PRO A 129 31.50 -14.22 -15.90
N MET A 130 30.16 -14.22 -15.85
CA MET A 130 29.36 -13.49 -16.84
C MET A 130 28.43 -12.51 -16.15
N ALA A 131 28.82 -11.25 -16.27
CA ALA A 131 27.93 -10.11 -16.14
C ALA A 131 26.97 -10.08 -17.33
N ALA A 132 25.71 -9.74 -17.05
CA ALA A 132 24.83 -9.09 -18.01
C ALA A 132 24.05 -8.02 -17.27
N SER A 133 24.62 -6.82 -17.23
CA SER A 133 23.87 -5.58 -17.12
C SER A 133 23.60 -5.12 -18.54
N ILE A 134 22.35 -4.78 -18.87
CA ILE A 134 21.95 -3.51 -19.51
C ILE A 134 20.43 -3.55 -19.77
N ARG A 135 19.81 -2.42 -19.44
CA ARG A 135 18.39 -2.10 -19.56
C ARG A 135 18.02 -1.79 -21.00
N ASP A 136 16.82 -2.18 -21.41
CA ASP A 136 16.05 -1.46 -22.42
C ASP A 136 14.62 -1.28 -21.90
N ILE A 137 14.22 -0.03 -21.69
CA ILE A 137 12.95 0.39 -21.07
C ILE A 137 12.02 0.99 -22.13
N SER A 138 12.25 0.71 -23.40
CA SER A 138 11.52 1.33 -24.52
C SER A 138 10.14 0.72 -24.81
N ALA A 139 9.59 -0.13 -23.93
CA ALA A 139 8.33 -0.84 -24.17
C ALA A 139 7.11 -0.33 -23.37
N ILE A 140 7.25 0.72 -22.55
CA ILE A 140 6.10 1.32 -21.84
C ILE A 140 5.66 2.58 -22.58
N VAL A 141 4.98 2.39 -23.71
CA VAL A 141 4.16 3.44 -24.33
C VAL A 141 2.70 3.03 -24.22
N PRO A 142 1.90 3.66 -23.34
CA PRO A 142 0.47 3.44 -23.34
C PRO A 142 -0.13 4.14 -24.56
N GLN A 143 -0.51 3.38 -25.58
CA GLN A 143 -1.34 3.91 -26.66
C GLN A 143 -2.74 4.15 -26.12
N ALA A 144 -3.02 5.39 -25.69
CA ALA A 144 -4.36 5.84 -25.38
C ALA A 144 -5.20 5.97 -26.66
N ARG A 145 -5.71 4.84 -27.17
CA ARG A 145 -6.75 4.84 -28.20
C ARG A 145 -8.12 5.03 -27.52
N GLY A 146 -8.57 6.29 -27.50
CA GLY A 146 -9.98 6.64 -27.68
C GLY A 146 -10.95 6.34 -26.54
N LEU A 147 -10.68 6.82 -25.32
CA LEU A 147 -11.63 6.72 -24.20
C LEU A 147 -12.34 8.04 -23.84
N PHE A 148 -12.31 9.02 -24.75
CA PHE A 148 -13.09 10.26 -24.61
C PHE A 148 -13.91 10.51 -25.86
N VAL A 149 -15.24 10.45 -25.72
CA VAL A 149 -16.18 11.03 -26.68
C VAL A 149 -16.25 12.52 -26.36
N ALA A 150 -15.91 13.36 -27.34
CA ALA A 150 -16.18 14.79 -27.25
C ALA A 150 -17.70 15.00 -27.24
N ARG A 151 -18.24 15.59 -26.18
CA ARG A 151 -19.62 16.07 -26.15
C ARG A 151 -19.72 17.27 -27.11
N SER A 152 -20.46 17.11 -28.19
CA SER A 152 -20.87 18.25 -29.02
C SER A 152 -21.93 19.04 -28.24
N ASP A 153 -21.52 20.13 -27.60
CA ASP A 153 -22.46 21.18 -27.19
C ASP A 153 -22.97 21.89 -28.45
N THR A 154 -24.09 21.41 -28.98
CA THR A 154 -24.96 22.22 -29.84
C THR A 154 -26.11 22.72 -29.00
N GLY A 155 -25.78 23.64 -28.10
CA GLY A 155 -26.75 24.57 -27.52
C GLY A 155 -27.13 25.59 -28.58
N GLY A 156 -28.30 25.43 -29.21
CA GLY A 156 -28.96 26.53 -29.88
C GLY A 156 -29.26 27.65 -28.87
N PRO A 157 -29.27 28.91 -29.32
CA PRO A 157 -30.56 29.58 -29.36
C PRO A 157 -30.76 30.58 -30.52
N ARG A 158 -32.05 30.65 -30.93
CA ARG A 158 -32.78 31.73 -31.61
C ARG A 158 -32.56 31.93 -33.12
#